data_AF-A0A3D7VLX8-F1
#
_entry.id   AF-A0A3D7VLX8-F1
#
_cell.length_a   1.000
_cell.length_b   1.000
_cell.length_c   1.000
_cell.angle_alpha   90.00
_cell.angle_beta   90.00
_cell.angle_gamma   90.00
#
_symmetry.space_group_name_H-M   'P 1'
#
loop_
_entity.id
_entity.type
_entity.pdbx_description
1 polymer ?
#
loop_
_entity_poly.entity_id
_entity_poly.type
_entity_poly.pdbx_seq_one_letter_code
_entity_poly.pdbx_strand_id
1 'polypeptide(L)'
;MELELNLLQGSYDYLINFLFSYKASEKDHNTQSYYHQLKLKSALIDLCQAYELLLKQVLYSVQPNLIYTDIDKKSLLNAHTISFKNAINRVRNFTNYDFDFQEEKFLTQFNELRNSFVHFETKIKVDRLRDYCLEGLEYYFKLHDYFIPIINLDFLKDKILEKKIKVQLQEVRKIRRNFIFYRGYAFTTDELEYLLEQQKKKDFEILYLNGEEAYKRIKFGQENQTFDDMGINERISDLYEFTYCSDCKVSLGEYHLYSYPCDLEICPHCGGQLISCECNFSVTKSTSN
;
A
#
# COMPACT_ATOMS: atom_id res chain seq x y z
N MET A 1 0.86 26.05 -27.58
CA MET A 1 0.61 24.63 -27.24
C MET A 1 -0.71 24.59 -26.51
N GLU A 2 -1.69 23.87 -27.04
CA GLU A 2 -3.01 23.72 -26.42
C GLU A 2 -3.10 22.34 -25.77
N LEU A 3 -3.61 22.30 -24.53
CA LEU A 3 -3.86 21.07 -23.79
C LEU A 3 -5.34 20.74 -23.93
N GLU A 4 -5.68 19.78 -24.78
CA GLU A 4 -7.04 19.28 -24.93
C GLU A 4 -7.12 17.92 -24.22
N LEU A 5 -8.01 17.81 -23.22
CA LEU A 5 -8.19 16.59 -22.44
C LEU A 5 -9.66 16.18 -22.48
N ASN A 6 -9.93 14.95 -22.96
CA ASN A 6 -11.24 14.33 -22.87
C ASN A 6 -11.41 13.54 -21.56
N LEU A 7 -12.63 13.03 -21.31
CA LEU A 7 -12.95 12.31 -20.07
C LEU A 7 -12.06 11.08 -19.88
N LEU A 8 -11.79 10.32 -20.95
CA LEU A 8 -10.93 9.13 -20.89
C LEU A 8 -9.47 9.48 -20.58
N GLN A 9 -8.92 10.50 -21.24
CA GLN A 9 -7.57 10.97 -20.96
C GLN A 9 -7.46 11.46 -19.51
N GLY A 10 -8.43 12.25 -19.03
CA GLY A 10 -8.47 12.66 -17.63
C GLY A 10 -8.55 11.47 -16.67
N SER A 11 -9.36 10.45 -16.98
CA SER A 11 -9.41 9.20 -16.21
C SER A 11 -8.03 8.55 -16.10
N TYR A 12 -7.30 8.47 -17.22
CA TYR A 12 -5.96 7.90 -17.24
C TYR A 12 -4.92 8.77 -16.51
N ASP A 13 -5.00 10.10 -16.60
CA ASP A 13 -4.11 10.99 -15.85
C ASP A 13 -4.24 10.77 -14.34
N TYR A 14 -5.47 10.69 -13.84
CA TYR A 14 -5.72 10.38 -12.43
C TYR A 14 -5.29 8.95 -12.07
N LEU A 15 -5.47 7.97 -12.95
CA LEU A 15 -4.97 6.61 -12.73
C LEU A 15 -3.43 6.57 -12.61
N ILE A 16 -2.74 7.37 -13.43
CA ILE A 16 -1.28 7.50 -13.39
C ILE A 16 -0.84 8.17 -12.09
N ASN A 17 -1.52 9.24 -11.67
CA ASN A 17 -1.26 9.90 -10.39
C ASN A 17 -1.51 8.97 -9.19
N PHE A 18 -2.59 8.19 -9.24
CA PHE A 18 -2.85 7.11 -8.29
C PHE A 18 -1.64 6.18 -8.20
N LEU A 19 -1.14 5.68 -9.33
CA LEU A 19 -0.03 4.74 -9.37
C LEU A 19 1.24 5.31 -8.73
N PHE A 20 1.59 6.55 -9.06
CA PHE A 20 2.76 7.22 -8.49
C PHE A 20 2.60 7.48 -7.00
N SER A 21 1.43 7.94 -6.57
CA SER A 21 1.13 8.19 -5.15
C SER A 21 1.11 6.89 -4.35
N TYR A 22 0.50 5.83 -4.88
CA TYR A 22 0.43 4.52 -4.25
C TYR A 22 1.83 3.94 -4.05
N LYS A 23 2.66 3.90 -5.11
CA LYS A 23 4.05 3.43 -5.00
C LYS A 23 4.91 4.29 -4.08
N ALA A 24 4.71 5.61 -4.08
CA ALA A 24 5.43 6.49 -3.15
C ALA A 24 5.05 6.23 -1.68
N SER A 25 3.87 5.67 -1.42
CA SER A 25 3.46 5.25 -0.07
C SER A 25 4.07 3.92 0.39
N GLU A 26 4.69 3.16 -0.51
CA GLU A 26 5.31 1.85 -0.21
C GLU A 26 6.79 1.94 0.16
N LYS A 27 7.48 3.02 -0.24
CA LYS A 27 8.95 3.11 -0.24
C LYS A 27 9.63 3.15 1.13
N ASP A 28 8.87 3.25 2.22
CA ASP A 28 9.47 3.29 3.54
C ASP A 28 8.68 2.36 4.47
N HIS A 29 9.37 1.31 4.86
CA HIS A 29 8.81 0.08 5.37
C HIS A 29 8.16 0.26 6.77
N ASN A 30 8.39 1.37 7.46
CA ASN A 30 7.83 1.56 8.79
C ASN A 30 7.61 3.00 9.26
N THR A 31 7.92 3.99 8.43
CA THR A 31 7.59 5.34 8.84
C THR A 31 6.11 5.57 8.58
N GLN A 32 5.34 5.67 9.66
CA GLN A 32 4.08 6.42 9.69
C GLN A 32 4.33 7.92 9.35
N SER A 33 5.32 8.24 8.53
CA SER A 33 5.63 9.60 8.16
C SER A 33 4.40 10.20 7.54
N TYR A 34 4.14 11.44 7.93
CA TYR A 34 3.04 12.20 7.37
C TYR A 34 3.05 12.19 5.84
N TYR A 35 4.24 12.15 5.23
CA TYR A 35 4.41 12.06 3.78
C TYR A 35 3.81 10.79 3.18
N HIS A 36 4.05 9.60 3.73
CA HIS A 36 3.49 8.36 3.18
C HIS A 36 1.98 8.28 3.38
N GLN A 37 1.49 8.72 4.55
CA GLN A 37 0.05 8.83 4.80
C GLN A 37 -0.61 9.78 3.80
N LEU A 38 0.01 10.93 3.54
CA LEU A 38 -0.42 11.88 2.52
C LEU A 38 -0.44 11.24 1.13
N LYS A 39 0.60 10.49 0.75
CA LYS A 39 0.66 9.82 -0.56
C LYS A 39 -0.40 8.74 -0.72
N LEU A 40 -0.64 7.94 0.31
CA LEU A 40 -1.71 6.94 0.25
C LEU A 40 -3.11 7.58 0.20
N LYS A 41 -3.32 8.69 0.94
CA LYS A 41 -4.53 9.50 0.85
C LYS A 41 -4.72 10.07 -0.56
N SER A 42 -3.68 10.65 -1.16
CA SER A 42 -3.71 11.16 -2.54
C SER A 42 -4.06 10.05 -3.52
N ALA A 43 -3.46 8.87 -3.36
CA ALA A 43 -3.77 7.71 -4.20
C ALA A 43 -5.27 7.38 -4.18
N LEU A 44 -5.89 7.28 -3.00
CA LEU A 44 -7.34 7.03 -2.90
C LEU A 44 -8.16 8.09 -3.67
N ILE A 45 -7.84 9.37 -3.46
CA ILE A 45 -8.58 10.48 -4.09
C ILE A 45 -8.44 10.42 -5.61
N ASP A 46 -7.21 10.23 -6.10
CA ASP A 46 -6.91 10.12 -7.52
C ASP A 46 -7.64 8.93 -8.15
N LEU A 47 -7.66 7.76 -7.50
CA LEU A 47 -8.37 6.59 -8.00
C LEU A 47 -9.89 6.79 -8.05
N CYS A 48 -10.48 7.42 -7.02
CA CYS A 48 -11.89 7.80 -7.05
C CYS A 48 -12.20 8.73 -8.24
N GLN A 49 -11.35 9.72 -8.48
CA GLN A 49 -11.55 10.67 -9.57
C GLN A 49 -11.37 10.01 -10.94
N ALA A 50 -10.37 9.11 -11.08
CA ALA A 50 -10.19 8.29 -12.28
C ALA A 50 -11.47 7.50 -12.58
N TYR A 51 -12.01 6.78 -11.59
CA TYR A 51 -13.20 5.95 -11.79
C TYR A 51 -14.45 6.79 -12.11
N GLU A 52 -14.61 7.97 -11.50
CA GLU A 52 -15.70 8.90 -11.83
C GLU A 52 -15.66 9.32 -13.32
N LEU A 53 -14.47 9.67 -13.81
CA LEU A 53 -14.28 10.07 -15.19
C LEU A 53 -14.47 8.90 -16.16
N LEU A 54 -14.06 7.69 -15.79
CA LEU A 54 -14.32 6.49 -16.57
C LEU A 54 -15.83 6.23 -16.70
N LEU A 55 -16.59 6.29 -15.60
CA LEU A 55 -18.05 6.14 -15.63
C LEU A 55 -18.70 7.19 -16.54
N LYS A 56 -18.24 8.45 -16.46
CA LYS A 56 -18.70 9.54 -17.33
C LYS A 56 -18.33 9.30 -18.79
N GLN A 57 -17.14 8.77 -19.08
CA GLN A 57 -16.74 8.41 -20.43
C GLN A 57 -17.65 7.33 -21.01
N VAL A 58 -17.96 6.28 -20.23
CA VAL A 58 -18.90 5.22 -20.65
C VAL A 58 -20.25 5.83 -21.04
N LEU A 59 -20.80 6.71 -20.21
CA LEU A 59 -22.06 7.39 -20.49
C LEU A 59 -21.99 8.32 -21.70
N TYR A 60 -20.89 9.06 -21.83
CA TYR A 60 -20.66 9.96 -22.97
C TYR A 60 -20.61 9.19 -24.29
N SER A 61 -20.02 7.99 -24.28
CA SER A 61 -19.99 7.09 -25.44
C SER A 61 -21.36 6.52 -25.82
N VAL A 62 -22.30 6.41 -24.87
CA VAL A 62 -23.70 6.06 -25.15
C VAL A 62 -24.46 7.26 -25.72
N GLN A 63 -24.42 8.38 -24.99
CA GLN A 63 -25.06 9.64 -25.38
C GLN A 63 -24.44 10.79 -24.58
N PRO A 64 -23.81 11.79 -25.23
CA PRO A 64 -23.15 12.91 -24.58
C PRO A 64 -23.94 13.62 -23.47
N ASN A 65 -25.25 13.77 -23.61
CA ASN A 65 -26.06 14.46 -22.59
C ASN A 65 -26.15 13.71 -21.26
N LEU A 66 -25.86 12.40 -21.23
CA LEU A 66 -25.94 11.58 -20.03
C LEU A 66 -24.89 11.89 -18.97
N ILE A 67 -23.91 12.76 -19.23
CA ILE A 67 -22.95 13.19 -18.20
C ILE A 67 -23.44 14.41 -17.41
N TYR A 68 -24.51 15.09 -17.84
CA TYR A 68 -25.01 16.31 -17.20
C TYR A 68 -26.17 16.03 -16.25
N THR A 69 -26.27 16.79 -15.16
CA THR A 69 -27.38 16.65 -14.19
C THR A 69 -28.74 16.84 -14.85
N ASP A 70 -28.83 17.82 -15.75
CA ASP A 70 -30.01 18.13 -16.56
C ASP A 70 -29.71 17.82 -18.03
N ILE A 71 -30.38 16.79 -18.56
CA ILE A 71 -30.16 16.26 -19.92
C ILE A 71 -30.86 17.09 -21.00
N ASP A 72 -31.83 17.93 -20.62
CA ASP A 72 -32.65 18.74 -21.54
C ASP A 72 -32.16 20.20 -21.61
N LYS A 73 -31.12 20.53 -20.85
CA LYS A 73 -30.59 21.88 -20.77
C LYS A 73 -30.04 22.33 -22.13
N LYS A 74 -30.66 23.37 -22.70
CA LYS A 74 -30.32 23.94 -24.01
C LYS A 74 -28.93 24.59 -24.09
N SER A 75 -28.32 24.94 -22.95
CA SER A 75 -27.00 25.57 -22.88
C SER A 75 -26.10 24.89 -21.86
N LEU A 76 -24.95 24.41 -22.34
CA LEU A 76 -23.96 23.68 -21.56
C LEU A 76 -22.93 24.59 -20.87
N LEU A 77 -22.96 25.91 -21.12
CA LEU A 77 -22.00 26.90 -20.60
C LEU A 77 -21.92 26.93 -19.06
N ASN A 78 -22.93 26.43 -18.35
CA ASN A 78 -22.96 26.26 -16.89
C ASN A 78 -23.66 24.94 -16.50
N ALA A 79 -23.44 23.86 -17.26
CA ALA A 79 -24.03 22.57 -16.94
C ALA A 79 -23.17 21.85 -15.89
N HIS A 80 -23.81 21.43 -14.78
CA HIS A 80 -23.15 20.56 -13.81
C HIS A 80 -23.11 19.14 -14.35
N THR A 81 -21.98 18.47 -14.16
CA THR A 81 -21.90 17.03 -14.44
C THR A 81 -22.48 16.24 -13.28
N ILE A 82 -22.93 15.03 -13.56
CA ILE A 82 -23.45 14.12 -12.54
C ILE A 82 -22.37 13.77 -11.50
N SER A 83 -22.82 13.46 -10.29
CA SER A 83 -21.97 12.90 -9.25
C SER A 83 -21.58 11.45 -9.55
N PHE A 84 -20.57 10.93 -8.85
CA PHE A 84 -20.13 9.54 -8.90
C PHE A 84 -21.29 8.54 -8.73
N LYS A 85 -22.12 8.72 -7.70
CA LYS A 85 -23.29 7.86 -7.44
C LYS A 85 -24.31 7.90 -8.57
N ASN A 86 -24.56 9.09 -9.12
CA ASN A 86 -25.46 9.23 -10.26
C ASN A 86 -24.87 8.62 -11.54
N ALA A 87 -23.55 8.65 -11.70
CA ALA A 87 -22.87 8.01 -12.82
C ALA A 87 -23.04 6.48 -12.76
N ILE A 88 -22.86 5.84 -11.60
CA ILE A 88 -23.12 4.39 -11.42
C ILE A 88 -24.57 4.05 -11.79
N ASN A 89 -25.53 4.78 -11.23
CA ASN A 89 -26.96 4.56 -11.53
C ASN A 89 -27.28 4.70 -13.02
N ARG A 90 -26.70 5.71 -13.69
CA ARG A 90 -26.91 5.89 -15.12
C ARG A 90 -26.22 4.78 -15.93
N VAL A 91 -25.01 4.35 -15.59
CA VAL A 91 -24.34 3.26 -16.30
C VAL A 91 -25.18 1.99 -16.20
N ARG A 92 -25.70 1.65 -15.02
CA ARG A 92 -26.62 0.52 -14.84
C ARG A 92 -27.87 0.62 -15.73
N ASN A 93 -28.48 1.80 -15.81
CA ASN A 93 -29.77 1.97 -16.48
C ASN A 93 -29.65 2.15 -18.01
N PHE A 94 -28.54 2.69 -18.50
CA PHE A 94 -28.34 3.04 -19.92
C PHE A 94 -27.31 2.14 -20.63
N THR A 95 -26.76 1.14 -19.94
CA THR A 95 -25.85 0.14 -20.51
C THR A 95 -26.25 -1.27 -20.08
N ASN A 96 -25.57 -2.28 -20.62
CA ASN A 96 -25.73 -3.68 -20.19
C ASN A 96 -24.77 -4.08 -19.07
N TYR A 97 -24.03 -3.13 -18.47
CA TYR A 97 -23.14 -3.43 -17.36
C TYR A 97 -23.92 -3.46 -16.06
N ASP A 98 -23.93 -4.64 -15.42
CA ASP A 98 -24.56 -4.83 -14.12
C ASP A 98 -23.52 -4.82 -13.01
N PHE A 99 -23.67 -3.87 -12.09
CA PHE A 99 -22.87 -3.79 -10.87
C PHE A 99 -23.44 -4.79 -9.87
N ASP A 100 -22.66 -5.80 -9.52
CA ASP A 100 -23.05 -6.75 -8.49
C ASP A 100 -23.18 -6.06 -7.12
N PHE A 101 -23.87 -6.72 -6.18
CA PHE A 101 -24.16 -6.15 -4.87
C PHE A 101 -22.90 -5.76 -4.08
N GLN A 102 -21.81 -6.54 -4.21
CA GLN A 102 -20.58 -6.25 -3.48
C GLN A 102 -19.85 -5.06 -4.11
N GLU A 103 -19.80 -5.00 -5.44
CA GLU A 103 -19.25 -3.87 -6.18
C GLU A 103 -20.00 -2.57 -5.86
N GLU A 104 -21.33 -2.57 -5.94
CA GLU A 104 -22.11 -1.35 -5.64
C GLU A 104 -21.91 -0.88 -4.20
N LYS A 105 -21.93 -1.82 -3.24
CA LYS A 105 -21.69 -1.52 -1.83
C LYS A 105 -20.29 -0.94 -1.63
N PHE A 106 -19.27 -1.55 -2.22
CA PHE A 106 -17.90 -1.07 -2.16
C PHE A 106 -17.79 0.33 -2.76
N LEU A 107 -18.30 0.56 -3.96
CA LEU A 107 -18.20 1.83 -4.67
C LEU A 107 -18.92 2.97 -3.95
N THR A 108 -20.04 2.69 -3.30
CA THR A 108 -20.74 3.64 -2.43
C THR A 108 -19.83 4.07 -1.28
N GLN A 109 -19.27 3.09 -0.55
CA GLN A 109 -18.35 3.34 0.56
C GLN A 109 -17.05 4.00 0.09
N PHE A 110 -16.57 3.69 -1.12
CA PHE A 110 -15.38 4.27 -1.75
C PHE A 110 -15.53 5.77 -1.98
N ASN A 111 -16.67 6.18 -2.53
CA ASN A 111 -16.99 7.59 -2.71
C ASN A 111 -17.20 8.33 -1.37
N GLU A 112 -17.87 7.69 -0.41
CA GLU A 112 -18.06 8.25 0.94
C GLU A 112 -16.73 8.44 1.68
N LEU A 113 -15.81 7.48 1.59
CA LEU A 113 -14.49 7.56 2.19
C LEU A 113 -13.67 8.71 1.58
N ARG A 114 -13.70 8.86 0.24
CA ARG A 114 -13.05 9.99 -0.44
C ARG A 114 -13.60 11.32 0.05
N ASN A 115 -14.93 11.46 0.16
CA ASN A 115 -15.55 12.69 0.68
C ASN A 115 -15.12 12.97 2.12
N SER A 116 -15.06 11.92 2.95
CA SER A 116 -14.62 12.02 4.33
C SER A 116 -13.18 12.50 4.44
N PHE A 117 -12.27 11.97 3.61
CA PHE A 117 -10.88 12.40 3.58
C PHE A 117 -10.66 13.83 3.11
N VAL A 118 -11.52 14.35 2.24
CA VAL A 118 -11.40 15.72 1.73
C VAL A 118 -12.02 16.73 2.68
N HIS A 119 -13.11 16.37 3.37
CA HIS A 119 -13.95 17.34 4.08
C HIS A 119 -14.04 17.15 5.60
N PHE A 120 -13.70 15.99 6.15
CA PHE A 120 -13.93 15.64 7.56
C PHE A 120 -12.70 15.00 8.24
N GLU A 121 -12.69 15.01 9.56
CA GLU A 121 -11.72 14.22 10.33
C GLU A 121 -12.09 12.73 10.27
N THR A 122 -11.18 11.90 9.75
CA THR A 122 -11.43 10.46 9.53
C THR A 122 -10.23 9.64 9.98
N LYS A 123 -10.48 8.52 10.67
CA LYS A 123 -9.44 7.57 11.08
C LYS A 123 -9.62 6.25 10.32
N ILE A 124 -8.55 5.76 9.69
CA ILE A 124 -8.49 4.44 9.06
C ILE A 124 -7.12 3.82 9.31
N LYS A 125 -7.05 2.49 9.37
CA LYS A 125 -5.77 1.76 9.40
C LYS A 125 -5.12 1.82 8.01
N VAL A 126 -3.80 2.04 7.96
CA VAL A 126 -3.02 2.13 6.70
C VAL A 126 -3.15 0.86 5.87
N ASP A 127 -3.01 -0.32 6.48
CA ASP A 127 -3.16 -1.62 5.80
C ASP A 127 -4.52 -1.73 5.11
N ARG A 128 -5.59 -1.39 5.84
CA ARG A 128 -6.95 -1.40 5.30
C ARG A 128 -7.08 -0.41 4.15
N LEU A 129 -6.50 0.78 4.24
CA LEU A 129 -6.58 1.78 3.17
C LEU A 129 -5.83 1.31 1.91
N ARG A 130 -4.70 0.62 2.05
CA ARG A 130 -3.98 0.01 0.91
C ARG A 130 -4.83 -1.05 0.23
N ASP A 131 -5.39 -1.98 0.99
CA ASP A 131 -6.33 -2.98 0.47
C ASP A 131 -7.50 -2.32 -0.26
N TYR A 132 -8.04 -1.25 0.33
CA TYR A 132 -9.17 -0.51 -0.23
C TYR A 132 -8.85 0.15 -1.58
N CYS A 133 -7.65 0.73 -1.72
CA CYS A 133 -7.15 1.25 -2.98
C CYS A 133 -6.99 0.15 -4.03
N LEU A 134 -6.46 -1.01 -3.65
CA LEU A 134 -6.29 -2.14 -4.57
C LEU A 134 -7.63 -2.74 -5.02
N GLU A 135 -8.61 -2.83 -4.12
CA GLU A 135 -9.97 -3.27 -4.47
C GLU A 135 -10.65 -2.29 -5.42
N GLY A 136 -10.52 -0.98 -5.16
CA GLY A 136 -11.01 0.05 -6.09
C GLY A 136 -10.33 -0.01 -7.45
N LEU A 137 -9.06 -0.39 -7.51
CA LEU A 137 -8.32 -0.56 -8.75
C LEU A 137 -8.84 -1.76 -9.54
N GLU A 138 -9.14 -2.89 -8.88
CA GLU A 138 -9.72 -4.05 -9.57
C GLU A 138 -11.11 -3.72 -10.15
N TYR A 139 -11.97 -2.98 -9.44
CA TYR A 139 -13.25 -2.53 -10.01
C TYR A 139 -13.06 -1.51 -11.14
N TYR A 140 -12.08 -0.60 -11.01
CA TYR A 140 -11.67 0.26 -12.12
C TYR A 140 -11.38 -0.54 -13.38
N PHE A 141 -10.53 -1.57 -13.25
CA PHE A 141 -10.18 -2.44 -14.37
C PHE A 141 -11.34 -3.32 -14.82
N LYS A 142 -12.22 -3.79 -13.94
CA LYS A 142 -13.41 -4.57 -14.32
C LYS A 142 -14.31 -3.78 -15.29
N LEU A 143 -14.63 -2.53 -14.94
CA LEU A 143 -15.42 -1.63 -15.79
C LEU A 143 -14.66 -1.26 -17.07
N HIS A 144 -13.37 -0.94 -16.92
CA HIS A 144 -12.51 -0.57 -18.04
C HIS A 144 -12.38 -1.71 -19.06
N ASP A 145 -12.02 -2.91 -18.62
CA ASP A 145 -11.85 -4.10 -19.46
C ASP A 145 -13.18 -4.48 -20.17
N TYR A 146 -14.33 -4.16 -19.57
CA TYR A 146 -15.66 -4.39 -20.18
C TYR A 146 -15.96 -3.43 -21.34
N PHE A 147 -15.71 -2.13 -21.17
CA PHE A 147 -16.08 -1.11 -22.17
C PHE A 147 -14.92 -0.71 -23.11
N ILE A 148 -13.68 -0.88 -22.67
CA ILE A 148 -12.45 -0.37 -23.29
C ILE A 148 -11.33 -1.41 -23.08
N PRO A 149 -11.33 -2.56 -23.78
CA PRO A 149 -10.46 -3.70 -23.47
C PRO A 149 -8.94 -3.44 -23.62
N ILE A 150 -8.54 -2.27 -24.13
CA ILE A 150 -7.13 -1.90 -24.32
C ILE A 150 -6.89 -0.53 -23.69
N ILE A 151 -6.04 -0.48 -22.66
CA ILE A 151 -5.46 0.78 -22.19
C ILE A 151 -4.54 1.33 -23.28
N ASN A 152 -4.98 2.42 -23.90
CA ASN A 152 -4.21 3.20 -24.84
C ASN A 152 -3.88 4.58 -24.25
N LEU A 153 -2.58 4.84 -24.02
CA LEU A 153 -2.07 6.10 -23.47
C LEU A 153 -1.35 6.94 -24.55
N ASP A 154 -1.78 6.86 -25.81
CA ASP A 154 -1.17 7.59 -26.93
C ASP A 154 -1.02 9.09 -26.68
N PHE A 155 -1.86 9.68 -25.82
CA PHE A 155 -1.80 11.09 -25.43
C PHE A 155 -0.50 11.49 -24.71
N LEU A 156 0.17 10.56 -24.01
CA LEU A 156 1.42 10.86 -23.29
C LEU A 156 2.56 11.26 -24.23
N LYS A 157 2.50 10.87 -25.52
CA LYS A 157 3.55 10.99 -26.55
C LYS A 157 4.88 10.28 -26.20
N ASP A 158 5.26 10.22 -24.92
CA ASP A 158 6.41 9.51 -24.38
C ASP A 158 6.12 8.00 -24.26
N LYS A 159 6.61 7.25 -25.25
CA LYS A 159 6.47 5.79 -25.31
C LYS A 159 7.27 5.04 -24.25
N ILE A 160 8.35 5.63 -23.73
CA ILE A 160 9.15 5.02 -22.66
C ILE A 160 8.35 5.08 -21.36
N LEU A 161 7.80 6.25 -21.04
CA LEU A 161 6.96 6.46 -19.87
C LEU A 161 5.68 5.60 -19.94
N GLU A 162 5.02 5.55 -21.11
CA GLU A 162 3.85 4.71 -21.33
C GLU A 162 4.14 3.23 -21.00
N LYS A 163 5.24 2.68 -21.54
CA LYS A 163 5.64 1.29 -21.28
C LYS A 163 5.87 1.06 -19.78
N LYS A 164 6.55 2.00 -19.12
CA LYS A 164 6.81 1.94 -17.68
C LYS A 164 5.52 1.92 -16.87
N ILE A 165 4.58 2.83 -17.16
CA ILE A 165 3.27 2.89 -16.48
C ILE A 165 2.51 1.59 -16.65
N LYS A 166 2.45 1.03 -17.87
CA LYS A 166 1.75 -0.24 -18.14
C LYS A 166 2.31 -1.40 -17.30
N VAL A 167 3.64 -1.53 -17.21
CA VAL A 167 4.28 -2.55 -16.35
C VAL A 167 3.92 -2.33 -14.88
N GLN A 168 4.01 -1.09 -14.42
CA GLN A 168 3.73 -0.76 -13.02
C GLN A 168 2.26 -1.00 -12.63
N LEU A 169 1.29 -0.72 -13.50
CA LEU A 169 -0.11 -1.07 -13.26
C LEU A 169 -0.32 -2.58 -13.14
N GLN A 170 0.34 -3.37 -14.00
CA GLN A 170 0.28 -4.83 -13.93
C GLN A 170 0.87 -5.37 -12.62
N GLU A 171 1.96 -4.78 -12.12
CA GLU A 171 2.56 -5.14 -10.83
C GLU A 171 1.56 -4.89 -9.68
N VAL A 172 0.97 -3.69 -9.61
CA VAL A 172 0.04 -3.34 -8.54
C VAL A 172 -1.21 -4.24 -8.55
N ARG A 173 -1.74 -4.59 -9.73
CA ARG A 173 -2.84 -5.56 -9.86
C ARG A 173 -2.47 -6.95 -9.34
N LYS A 174 -1.22 -7.40 -9.54
CA LYS A 174 -0.76 -8.71 -9.03
C LYS A 174 -0.70 -8.74 -7.50
N ILE A 175 -0.39 -7.60 -6.86
CA ILE A 175 -0.35 -7.51 -5.40
C ILE A 175 -1.69 -7.92 -4.80
N ARG A 176 -2.81 -7.38 -5.30
CA ARG A 176 -4.15 -7.67 -4.75
C ARG A 176 -4.53 -9.15 -4.78
N ARG A 177 -4.06 -9.88 -5.78
CA ARG A 177 -4.44 -11.27 -6.02
C ARG A 177 -3.69 -12.25 -5.13
N ASN A 178 -2.47 -11.89 -4.74
CA ASN A 178 -1.53 -12.84 -4.15
C ASN A 178 -1.06 -12.42 -2.75
N PHE A 179 -1.35 -11.19 -2.32
CA PHE A 179 -0.80 -10.65 -1.09
C PHE A 179 -1.87 -10.08 -0.15
N ILE A 180 -1.54 -10.12 1.14
CA ILE A 180 -2.29 -9.61 2.29
C ILE A 180 -1.40 -8.57 2.96
N PHE A 181 -1.94 -7.40 3.32
CA PHE A 181 -1.18 -6.41 4.08
C PHE A 181 -1.19 -6.71 5.58
N TYR A 182 0.01 -6.72 6.17
CA TYR A 182 0.21 -6.84 7.61
C TYR A 182 1.30 -5.87 8.07
N ARG A 183 0.98 -4.98 9.01
CA ARG A 183 1.91 -3.98 9.59
C ARG A 183 2.59 -3.11 8.52
N GLY A 184 1.90 -2.80 7.43
CA GLY A 184 2.43 -1.99 6.33
C GLY A 184 3.20 -2.77 5.26
N TYR A 185 3.20 -4.09 5.28
CA TYR A 185 3.91 -4.93 4.29
C TYR A 185 2.98 -5.91 3.61
N ALA A 186 3.22 -6.16 2.32
CA ALA A 186 2.49 -7.15 1.54
C ALA A 186 3.16 -8.53 1.74
N PHE A 187 2.38 -9.53 2.14
CA PHE A 187 2.82 -10.92 2.29
C PHE A 187 1.92 -11.84 1.50
N THR A 188 2.47 -12.90 0.93
CA THR A 188 1.64 -14.05 0.54
C THR A 188 1.02 -14.69 1.79
N THR A 189 -0.04 -15.46 1.62
CA THR A 189 -0.69 -16.17 2.74
C THR A 189 0.31 -17.04 3.50
N ASP A 190 1.12 -17.82 2.78
CA ASP A 190 2.10 -18.74 3.36
C ASP A 190 3.19 -17.99 4.14
N GLU A 191 3.69 -16.86 3.61
CA GLU A 191 4.69 -16.03 4.31
C GLU A 191 4.11 -15.43 5.60
N LEU A 192 2.87 -14.94 5.56
CA LEU A 192 2.22 -14.36 6.72
C LEU A 192 1.93 -15.43 7.79
N GLU A 193 1.44 -16.60 7.39
CA GLU A 193 1.21 -17.72 8.31
C GLU A 193 2.51 -18.14 8.99
N TYR A 194 3.59 -18.32 8.22
CA TYR A 194 4.91 -18.64 8.75
C TYR A 194 5.40 -17.58 9.75
N LEU A 195 5.29 -16.30 9.40
CA LEU A 195 5.68 -15.19 10.27
C LEU A 195 4.90 -15.20 11.59
N LEU A 196 3.57 -15.35 11.52
CA LEU A 196 2.71 -15.39 12.70
C LEU A 196 2.98 -16.63 13.57
N GLU A 197 3.34 -17.76 12.97
CA GLU A 197 3.77 -18.94 13.72
C GLU A 197 5.08 -18.72 14.45
N GLN A 198 6.07 -18.07 13.82
CA GLN A 198 7.32 -17.73 14.51
C GLN A 198 7.06 -16.74 15.66
N GLN A 199 6.22 -15.72 15.46
CA GLN A 199 5.87 -14.76 16.51
C GLN A 199 5.13 -15.39 17.71
N LYS A 200 4.45 -16.54 17.51
CA LYS A 200 3.81 -17.28 18.62
C LYS A 200 4.81 -18.10 19.43
N LYS A 201 5.96 -18.47 18.85
CA LYS A 201 7.00 -19.20 19.58
C LYS A 201 7.61 -18.23 20.58
N LYS A 202 7.74 -18.67 21.83
CA LYS A 202 8.48 -17.89 22.83
C LYS A 202 9.94 -17.87 22.41
N ASP A 203 10.41 -16.70 22.01
CA ASP A 203 11.83 -16.49 21.75
C ASP A 203 12.64 -16.57 23.03
N PHE A 204 13.89 -16.98 22.88
CA PHE A 204 14.86 -17.03 23.98
C PHE A 204 15.26 -15.61 24.35
N GLU A 205 15.32 -15.30 25.65
CA GLU A 205 15.81 -13.99 26.12
C GLU A 205 17.32 -13.96 26.32
N ILE A 206 17.93 -15.15 26.47
CA ILE A 206 19.33 -15.34 26.83
C ILE A 206 20.02 -16.20 25.77
N LEU A 207 21.21 -15.78 25.37
CA LEU A 207 22.15 -16.54 24.56
C LEU A 207 23.39 -16.86 25.40
N TYR A 208 24.00 -18.01 25.16
CA TYR A 208 25.23 -18.44 25.83
C TYR A 208 26.41 -18.39 24.87
N LEU A 209 27.36 -17.51 25.12
CA LEU A 209 28.62 -17.40 24.36
C LEU A 209 29.53 -18.56 24.74
N ASN A 210 29.98 -19.33 23.74
CA ASN A 210 30.73 -20.57 23.93
C ASN A 210 30.02 -21.58 24.87
N GLY A 211 28.71 -21.42 25.06
CA GLY A 211 27.90 -22.24 25.95
C GLY A 211 28.06 -21.98 27.45
N GLU A 212 28.78 -20.92 27.85
CA GLU A 212 29.07 -20.64 29.26
C GLU A 212 28.49 -19.30 29.72
N GLU A 213 28.90 -18.21 29.07
CA GLU A 213 28.58 -16.84 29.47
C GLU A 213 27.21 -16.42 28.95
N ALA A 214 26.32 -16.02 29.84
CA ALA A 214 24.96 -15.63 29.51
C ALA A 214 24.87 -14.16 29.09
N TYR A 215 24.37 -13.91 27.89
CA TYR A 215 24.08 -12.60 27.34
C TYR A 215 22.58 -12.43 27.14
N LYS A 216 22.02 -11.34 27.64
CA LYS A 216 20.64 -10.97 27.34
C LYS A 216 20.59 -10.46 25.90
N ARG A 217 19.65 -10.96 25.11
CA ARG A 217 19.40 -10.42 23.76
C ARG A 217 18.92 -8.97 23.85
N ILE A 218 18.99 -8.28 22.72
CA ILE A 218 18.60 -6.89 22.61
C ILE A 218 17.22 -6.85 21.95
N LYS A 219 16.30 -6.11 22.57
CA LYS A 219 14.96 -5.92 22.03
C LYS A 219 15.01 -4.90 20.91
N PHE A 220 14.12 -5.05 19.94
CA PHE A 220 13.96 -4.07 18.88
C PHE A 220 13.63 -2.70 19.46
N GLY A 221 14.39 -1.67 19.08
CA GLY A 221 14.34 -0.32 19.63
C GLY A 221 15.38 0.00 20.70
N GLN A 222 16.16 -0.98 21.17
CA GLN A 222 17.20 -0.78 22.19
C GLN A 222 18.61 -0.84 21.61
N GLU A 223 18.74 -1.07 20.31
CA GLU A 223 20.01 -1.23 19.62
C GLU A 223 20.84 0.05 19.67
N ASN A 224 20.23 1.21 19.40
CA ASN A 224 20.92 2.51 19.46
C ASN A 224 21.53 2.76 20.84
N GLN A 225 20.78 2.52 21.93
CA GLN A 225 21.31 2.64 23.29
C GLN A 225 22.44 1.64 23.56
N THR A 226 22.34 0.43 23.00
CA THR A 226 23.37 -0.60 23.19
C THR A 226 24.67 -0.23 22.47
N PHE A 227 24.58 0.35 21.27
CA PHE A 227 25.75 0.89 20.57
C PHE A 227 26.44 1.99 21.37
N ASP A 228 25.66 2.91 21.94
CA ASP A 228 26.18 3.96 22.83
C ASP A 228 26.90 3.37 24.05
N ASP A 229 26.27 2.39 24.72
CA ASP A 229 26.84 1.72 25.89
C ASP A 229 28.14 0.95 25.57
N MET A 230 28.26 0.42 24.34
CA MET A 230 29.46 -0.24 23.83
C MET A 230 30.53 0.74 23.31
N GLY A 231 30.25 2.04 23.25
CA GLY A 231 31.14 3.04 22.66
C GLY A 231 31.29 2.91 21.14
N ILE A 232 30.32 2.29 20.46
CA ILE A 232 30.29 2.13 19.01
C ILE A 232 29.62 3.36 18.41
N ASN A 233 30.42 4.31 17.90
CA ASN A 233 29.94 5.56 17.29
C ASN A 233 29.52 5.41 15.80
N GLU A 234 29.34 4.17 15.31
CA GLU A 234 28.77 3.97 13.97
C GLU A 234 27.28 4.33 14.01
N ARG A 235 26.84 5.07 12.99
CA ARG A 235 25.57 5.81 12.99
C ARG A 235 24.43 5.02 13.61
N ILE A 236 23.93 5.55 14.74
CA ILE A 236 22.56 5.39 15.22
C ILE A 236 21.65 5.37 13.98
N SER A 237 21.05 4.21 13.73
CA SER A 237 20.23 4.01 12.56
C SER A 237 18.79 4.32 12.94
N ASP A 238 18.14 5.21 12.19
CA ASP A 238 16.72 5.52 12.35
C ASP A 238 15.84 4.25 12.16
N LEU A 239 16.41 3.18 11.58
CA LEU A 239 15.74 1.87 11.42
C LEU A 239 15.29 1.27 12.77
N TYR A 240 15.98 1.58 13.86
CA TYR A 240 15.62 1.09 15.20
C TYR A 240 14.56 1.95 15.89
N GLU A 241 14.21 3.12 15.35
CA GLU A 241 13.15 3.99 15.89
C GLU A 241 11.78 3.66 15.29
N PHE A 242 11.73 2.70 14.38
CA PHE A 242 10.52 2.26 13.69
C PHE A 242 9.56 1.54 14.62
N THR A 243 8.25 1.60 14.31
CA THR A 243 7.23 0.91 15.12
C THR A 243 7.38 -0.61 15.05
N TYR A 244 7.88 -1.12 13.92
CA TYR A 244 8.16 -2.54 13.71
C TYR A 244 9.56 -2.73 13.13
N CYS A 245 10.16 -3.91 13.30
CA CYS A 245 11.42 -4.24 12.64
C CYS A 245 11.22 -4.36 11.12
N SER A 246 12.12 -3.81 10.30
CA SER A 246 11.97 -3.87 8.84
C SER A 246 12.24 -5.24 8.25
N ASP A 247 12.83 -6.18 9.00
CA ASP A 247 13.07 -7.55 8.57
C ASP A 247 12.10 -8.52 9.24
N CYS A 248 12.27 -8.83 10.53
CA CYS A 248 11.43 -9.81 11.24
C CYS A 248 10.06 -9.30 11.74
N LYS A 249 9.74 -8.02 11.52
CA LYS A 249 8.42 -7.39 11.77
C LYS A 249 7.95 -7.36 13.23
N VAL A 250 8.79 -7.71 14.20
CA VAL A 250 8.45 -7.61 15.63
C VAL A 250 8.23 -6.15 16.02
N SER A 251 7.42 -5.93 17.06
CA SER A 251 7.07 -4.58 17.52
C SER A 251 8.20 -3.98 18.34
N LEU A 252 8.27 -2.65 18.39
CA LEU A 252 9.16 -1.93 19.29
C LEU A 252 9.02 -2.46 20.73
N GLY A 253 10.14 -2.85 21.35
CA GLY A 253 10.22 -3.44 22.69
C GLY A 253 10.06 -4.97 22.75
N GLU A 254 9.84 -5.65 21.62
CA GLU A 254 9.84 -7.10 21.50
C GLU A 254 11.23 -7.62 21.09
N TYR A 255 11.51 -8.89 21.38
CA TYR A 255 12.72 -9.55 20.85
C TYR A 255 12.54 -9.84 19.37
N HIS A 256 13.63 -9.74 18.61
CA HIS A 256 13.67 -10.26 17.24
C HIS A 256 13.41 -11.78 17.23
N LEU A 257 12.94 -12.29 16.10
CA LEU A 257 12.62 -13.71 15.96
C LEU A 257 13.92 -14.52 15.84
N TYR A 258 14.20 -15.42 16.79
CA TYR A 258 15.44 -16.21 16.72
C TYR A 258 15.35 -17.29 15.64
N SER A 259 14.18 -17.91 15.48
CA SER A 259 13.92 -18.93 14.46
C SER A 259 13.74 -18.38 13.05
N TYR A 260 13.65 -17.06 12.90
CA TYR A 260 13.68 -16.34 11.63
C TYR A 260 14.74 -15.25 11.72
N PRO A 261 16.02 -15.60 11.47
CA PRO A 261 17.17 -14.76 11.76
C PRO A 261 17.01 -13.37 11.13
N CYS A 262 17.15 -12.33 11.95
CA CYS A 262 16.91 -10.95 11.58
C CYS A 262 18.23 -10.23 11.27
N ASP A 263 18.33 -9.57 10.13
CA ASP A 263 19.52 -8.79 9.72
C ASP A 263 19.76 -7.53 10.58
N LEU A 264 18.70 -7.05 11.25
CA LEU A 264 18.75 -5.94 12.18
C LEU A 264 19.00 -6.37 13.64
N GLU A 265 18.95 -7.67 13.96
CA GLU A 265 19.28 -8.08 15.31
C GLU A 265 20.79 -7.97 15.54
N ILE A 266 21.18 -7.19 16.54
CA ILE A 266 22.59 -6.97 16.87
C ILE A 266 23.08 -7.97 17.94
N CYS A 267 24.35 -8.32 17.84
CA CYS A 267 25.06 -9.20 18.75
C CYS A 267 25.28 -8.50 20.09
N PRO A 268 24.83 -9.08 21.22
CA PRO A 268 24.99 -8.46 22.53
C PRO A 268 26.44 -8.49 23.07
N HIS A 269 27.36 -9.16 22.37
CA HIS A 269 28.78 -9.21 22.75
C HIS A 269 29.65 -8.26 21.91
N CYS A 270 29.56 -8.34 20.58
CA CYS A 270 30.44 -7.58 19.68
C CYS A 270 29.77 -6.43 18.93
N GLY A 271 28.44 -6.26 19.03
CA GLY A 271 27.70 -5.22 18.33
C GLY A 271 27.49 -5.46 16.82
N GLY A 272 28.14 -6.45 16.21
CA GLY A 272 27.87 -6.85 14.82
C GLY A 272 26.47 -7.46 14.63
N GLN A 273 26.05 -7.78 13.40
CA GLN A 273 24.78 -8.47 13.17
C GLN A 273 24.83 -9.88 13.78
N LEU A 274 23.83 -10.24 14.60
CA LEU A 274 23.82 -11.52 15.33
C LEU A 274 23.94 -12.72 14.38
N ILE A 275 23.31 -12.62 13.20
CA ILE A 275 23.24 -13.69 12.20
C ILE A 275 24.57 -13.94 11.46
N SER A 276 25.48 -12.96 11.45
CA SER A 276 26.72 -13.01 10.66
C SER A 276 27.98 -12.73 11.48
N CYS A 277 27.85 -12.42 12.77
CA CYS A 277 28.98 -12.26 13.66
C CYS A 277 29.70 -13.60 13.94
N GLU A 278 30.97 -13.52 14.31
CA GLU A 278 31.78 -14.70 14.65
C GLU A 278 31.57 -15.19 16.10
N CYS A 279 30.61 -14.63 16.83
CA CYS A 279 30.33 -15.03 18.20
C CYS A 279 29.56 -16.36 18.23
N ASN A 280 30.15 -17.37 18.86
CA ASN A 280 29.55 -18.70 18.96
C ASN A 280 28.46 -18.75 20.05
N PHE A 281 27.24 -18.30 19.70
CA PHE A 281 26.09 -18.33 20.59
C PHE A 281 25.27 -19.61 20.49
N SER A 282 24.71 -20.02 21.63
CA SER A 282 23.73 -21.10 21.74
C SER A 282 22.56 -20.71 22.64
N VAL A 283 21.40 -21.35 22.46
CA VAL A 283 20.20 -21.11 23.29
C VAL A 283 20.15 -21.97 24.56
N THR A 284 21.11 -22.88 24.72
CA THR A 284 21.24 -23.79 25.86
C THR A 284 22.64 -23.70 26.43
N LYS A 285 22.76 -23.64 27.75
CA LYS A 285 24.06 -23.73 28.43
C LYS A 285 24.71 -25.09 28.14
N SER A 286 25.99 -25.11 27.78
CA SER A 286 26.78 -26.32 27.69
C SER A 286 26.79 -27.00 29.05
N THR A 287 26.27 -28.22 29.11
CA THR A 287 26.47 -29.09 30.26
C THR A 287 27.82 -29.76 30.08
N SER A 288 28.82 -29.28 30.82
CA SER A 288 30.11 -29.97 30.94
C SER A 288 29.82 -31.38 31.49
N ASN A 289 30.07 -32.41 30.69
CA ASN A 289 30.24 -33.78 31.19
C ASN A 289 31.67 -33.96 31.70
#